data_AF-A0A8K0JDU6-F1
#
_entry.id   AF-A0A8K0JDU6-F1
#
_cell.length_a   1.000
_cell.length_b   1.000
_cell.length_c   1.000
_cell.angle_alpha   90.00
_cell.angle_beta   90.00
_cell.angle_gamma   90.00
#
_symmetry.space_group_name_H-M   'P 1'
#
loop_
_entity.id
_entity.type
_entity.pdbx_description
1 polymer ?
#
loop_
_entity_poly.entity_id
_entity_poly.type
_entity_poly.pdbx_seq_one_letter_code
_entity_poly.pdbx_strand_id
1 'polypeptide(L)'
;MQGPSTRNVRIERQWRQVGETVTQQFTRHFLEMERVHHLYREDPIDIYCLHYVFLPYINFVLGYYVDMWNYHGMSNQGLKGLSPAQMWYRGQFWSRLVLRWSIVH
;
A
#
# COMPACT_ATOMS: atom_id res chain seq x y z
N MET A 1 -22.31 14.26 3.08
CA MET A 1 -21.25 15.08 3.71
C MET A 1 -19.89 14.43 3.40
N GLN A 2 -19.12 14.99 2.46
CA GLN A 2 -17.72 14.56 2.27
C GLN A 2 -16.89 15.17 3.41
N GLY A 3 -16.09 14.37 4.10
CA GLY A 3 -15.16 14.87 5.10
C GLY A 3 -14.13 15.83 4.47
N PRO A 4 -13.50 16.71 5.26
CA PRO A 4 -12.56 17.69 4.73
C PRO A 4 -11.41 17.01 3.97
N SER A 5 -11.21 17.43 2.73
CA SER A 5 -10.22 16.92 1.74
C SER A 5 -8.81 16.74 2.34
N THR A 6 -8.43 17.58 3.31
CA THR A 6 -7.14 17.50 4.04
C THR A 6 -6.90 16.17 4.76
N ARG A 7 -7.95 15.46 5.19
CA ARG A 7 -7.83 14.14 5.81
C ARG A 7 -7.52 13.04 4.80
N ASN A 8 -7.96 13.20 3.54
CA ASN A 8 -7.78 12.21 2.48
C ASN A 8 -6.42 12.31 1.78
N VAL A 9 -5.75 13.47 1.87
CA VAL A 9 -4.45 13.73 1.22
C VAL A 9 -3.42 12.63 1.50
N ARG A 10 -3.36 12.10 2.74
CA ARG A 10 -2.42 11.03 3.09
C ARG A 10 -2.76 9.72 2.41
N ILE A 11 -4.05 9.38 2.35
CA ILE A 11 -4.57 8.19 1.67
C ILE A 11 -4.29 8.31 0.17
N GLU A 12 -4.58 9.47 -0.44
CA GLU A 12 -4.30 9.76 -1.84
C GLU A 12 -2.81 9.65 -2.19
N ARG A 13 -1.93 10.21 -1.36
CA ARG A 13 -0.47 10.07 -1.52
C ARG A 13 -0.04 8.61 -1.46
N GLN A 14 -0.60 7.84 -0.53
CA GLN A 14 -0.32 6.41 -0.42
C GLN A 14 -0.76 5.66 -1.68
N TRP A 15 -1.97 5.92 -2.16
CA TRP A 15 -2.49 5.33 -3.40
C TRP A 15 -1.63 5.66 -4.61
N ARG A 16 -1.16 6.91 -4.70
CA ARG A 16 -0.23 7.32 -5.75
C ARG A 16 1.06 6.50 -5.71
N GLN A 17 1.64 6.30 -4.53
CA GLN A 17 2.86 5.51 -4.38
C GLN A 17 2.66 4.04 -4.72
N VAL A 18 1.53 3.44 -4.31
CA VAL A 18 1.16 2.07 -4.75
C VAL A 18 1.05 2.00 -6.27
N GLY A 19 0.41 3.00 -6.88
CA GLY A 19 0.29 3.12 -8.33
C GLY A 19 1.66 3.18 -9.02
N GLU A 20 2.57 4.01 -8.52
CA GLU A 20 3.92 4.19 -9.07
C GLU A 20 4.83 2.96 -8.89
N THR A 21 4.71 2.26 -7.76
CA THR A 21 5.64 1.17 -7.41
C THR A 21 5.17 -0.22 -7.84
N VAL A 22 3.86 -0.48 -7.75
CA VAL A 22 3.28 -1.80 -8.01
C VAL A 22 2.51 -1.77 -9.33
N THR A 23 1.46 -0.95 -9.41
CA THR A 23 0.51 -1.01 -10.52
C THR A 23 1.14 -0.70 -11.88
N GLN A 24 2.01 0.32 -11.96
CA GLN A 24 2.66 0.71 -13.21
C GLN A 24 3.46 -0.42 -13.87
N GLN A 25 4.07 -1.31 -13.09
CA GLN A 25 4.85 -2.42 -13.63
C GLN A 25 3.95 -3.42 -14.35
N PHE A 26 2.83 -3.78 -13.73
CA PHE A 26 1.83 -4.68 -14.34
C PHE A 26 1.14 -4.03 -15.54
N THR A 27 0.79 -2.74 -15.45
CA THR A 27 0.23 -2.02 -16.61
C THR A 27 1.17 -2.08 -17.81
N ARG A 28 2.47 -1.82 -17.62
CA ARG A 28 3.46 -1.90 -18.70
C ARG A 28 3.58 -3.31 -19.25
N HIS A 29 3.57 -4.32 -18.38
CA HIS A 29 3.64 -5.72 -18.81
C HIS A 29 2.43 -6.14 -19.66
N PHE A 30 1.22 -5.79 -19.24
CA PHE A 30 0.00 -6.13 -19.98
C PHE A 30 -0.10 -5.37 -21.31
N LEU A 31 0.31 -4.10 -21.35
CA LEU A 31 0.37 -3.34 -22.60
C LEU A 31 1.38 -3.95 -23.58
N GLU A 32 2.51 -4.47 -23.08
CA GLU A 32 3.47 -5.15 -23.94
C GLU A 32 2.90 -6.47 -24.47
N MET A 33 2.21 -7.25 -23.63
CA MET A 33 1.52 -8.48 -24.07
C MET A 33 0.46 -8.19 -25.15
N GLU A 34 -0.31 -7.12 -25.00
CA GLU A 34 -1.28 -6.65 -25.99
C GLU A 34 -0.57 -6.25 -27.30
N ARG A 35 0.56 -5.53 -27.20
CA ARG A 35 1.38 -5.11 -28.35
C ARG A 35 1.95 -6.28 -29.15
N VAL A 36 2.36 -7.37 -28.49
CA VAL A 36 2.93 -8.55 -29.16
C VAL A 36 1.87 -9.59 -29.58
N HIS A 37 0.57 -9.26 -29.46
CA HIS A 37 -0.55 -10.16 -29.76
C HIS A 37 -0.61 -11.43 -28.89
N HIS A 38 -0.09 -11.37 -27.67
CA HIS A 38 -0.23 -12.43 -26.66
C HIS A 38 -1.47 -12.22 -25.77
N LEU A 39 -2.17 -11.10 -25.95
CA LEU A 39 -3.36 -10.74 -25.20
C LEU A 39 -4.33 -9.95 -26.07
N TYR A 40 -5.56 -10.44 -26.18
CA TYR A 40 -6.69 -9.73 -26.77
C TYR A 40 -7.63 -9.26 -25.66
N ARG A 41 -7.79 -7.94 -25.51
CA ARG A 41 -8.59 -7.33 -24.43
C ARG A 41 -10.07 -7.69 -24.53
N GLU A 42 -10.56 -7.95 -25.73
CA GLU A 42 -11.95 -8.32 -25.99
C GLU A 42 -12.20 -9.82 -25.80
N ASP A 43 -11.15 -10.63 -25.65
CA ASP A 43 -11.27 -12.06 -25.42
C ASP A 43 -11.46 -12.35 -23.91
N PRO A 44 -12.63 -12.87 -23.50
CA PRO A 44 -12.88 -13.21 -22.10
C PRO A 44 -11.96 -14.33 -21.57
N ILE A 45 -11.42 -15.20 -22.44
CA ILE A 45 -10.46 -16.23 -22.04
C ILE A 45 -9.13 -15.59 -21.68
N ASP A 46 -8.64 -14.64 -22.47
CA ASP A 46 -7.39 -13.93 -22.18
C ASP A 46 -7.50 -13.11 -20.89
N ILE A 47 -8.65 -12.44 -20.67
CA ILE A 47 -8.92 -11.75 -19.41
C ILE A 47 -8.93 -12.73 -18.23
N TYR A 48 -9.58 -13.89 -18.38
CA TYR A 48 -9.60 -14.92 -17.34
C TYR A 48 -8.18 -15.42 -17.02
N CYS A 49 -7.40 -15.75 -18.05
CA CYS A 49 -6.00 -16.18 -17.90
C CYS A 49 -5.14 -15.12 -17.21
N LEU A 50 -5.30 -13.84 -17.58
CA LEU A 50 -4.66 -12.72 -16.89
C LEU A 50 -4.99 -12.72 -15.39
N HIS A 51 -6.27 -12.79 -15.04
CA HIS A 51 -6.67 -12.82 -13.63
C HIS A 51 -6.12 -14.04 -12.91
N TYR A 52 -6.21 -15.22 -13.53
CA TYR A 52 -5.74 -16.47 -12.94
C TYR A 52 -4.24 -16.42 -12.60
N VAL A 53 -3.42 -15.90 -13.52
CA VAL A 53 -1.96 -15.85 -13.36
C VAL A 53 -1.53 -14.64 -12.51
N PHE A 54 -2.01 -13.45 -12.85
CA PHE A 54 -1.46 -12.22 -12.30
C PHE A 54 -2.17 -11.70 -11.06
N LEU A 55 -3.46 -12.00 -10.82
CA LEU A 55 -4.12 -11.57 -9.60
C LEU A 55 -3.44 -12.10 -8.32
N PRO A 56 -3.12 -13.41 -8.19
CA PRO A 56 -2.38 -13.88 -7.02
C PRO A 56 -0.98 -13.26 -6.91
N TYR A 57 -0.31 -13.04 -8.04
CA TYR A 57 1.01 -12.42 -8.06
C TYR A 57 0.98 -10.94 -7.67
N ILE A 58 0.00 -10.17 -8.14
CA ILE A 58 -0.23 -8.77 -7.73
C ILE A 58 -0.49 -8.71 -6.22
N ASN A 59 -1.34 -9.60 -5.68
CA ASN A 59 -1.61 -9.67 -4.24
C ASN A 59 -0.34 -9.98 -3.43
N PHE A 60 0.50 -10.89 -3.93
CA PHE A 60 1.79 -11.17 -3.33
C PHE A 60 2.69 -9.93 -3.30
N VAL A 61 2.87 -9.24 -4.44
CA VAL A 61 3.68 -8.02 -4.52
C VAL A 61 3.13 -6.90 -3.64
N LEU A 62 1.80 -6.76 -3.56
CA LEU A 62 1.15 -5.82 -2.63
C LEU A 62 1.46 -6.17 -1.17
N GLY A 63 1.52 -7.45 -0.82
CA GLY A 63 1.98 -7.90 0.51
C GLY A 63 3.40 -7.43 0.81
N TYR A 64 4.34 -7.64 -0.13
CA TYR A 64 5.71 -7.13 0.01
C TYR A 64 5.77 -5.61 0.13
N TYR A 65 4.95 -4.90 -0.65
CA TYR A 65 4.86 -3.45 -0.56
C TYR A 65 4.39 -3.01 0.83
N VAL A 66 3.38 -3.68 1.40
CA VAL A 66 2.89 -3.39 2.75
C VAL A 66 3.99 -3.62 3.78
N ASP A 67 4.74 -4.71 3.69
CA ASP A 67 5.86 -4.98 4.60
C ASP A 67 6.97 -3.94 4.46
N MET A 68 7.43 -3.69 3.24
CA MET A 68 8.42 -2.65 2.95
C MET A 68 7.94 -1.29 3.51
N TRP A 69 6.67 -0.95 3.30
CA TRP A 69 6.10 0.29 3.79
C TRP A 69 5.98 0.32 5.32
N ASN A 70 5.64 -0.78 5.99
CA ASN A 70 5.53 -0.80 7.45
C ASN A 70 6.88 -0.77 8.16
N TYR A 71 7.93 -1.28 7.50
CA TYR A 71 9.26 -1.44 8.10
C TYR A 71 10.31 -0.44 7.60
N HIS A 72 10.05 0.34 6.53
CA HIS A 72 10.99 1.39 6.12
C HIS A 72 11.08 2.51 7.16
N GLY A 73 12.29 3.02 7.39
CA GLY A 73 12.50 4.20 8.23
C GLY A 73 12.01 5.46 7.53
N MET A 74 11.18 6.26 8.20
CA MET A 74 10.72 7.53 7.64
C MET A 74 11.77 8.64 7.85
N SER A 75 12.19 9.27 6.75
CA SER A 75 13.24 10.30 6.74
C SER A 75 12.83 11.66 7.33
N ASN A 76 11.60 11.79 7.83
CA ASN A 76 11.11 13.06 8.36
C ASN A 76 11.88 13.44 9.64
N GLN A 77 12.43 14.65 9.69
CA GLN A 77 13.29 15.16 10.78
C GLN A 77 12.70 14.97 12.19
N GLY A 78 11.37 15.01 12.33
CA GLY A 78 10.69 14.80 13.62
C GLY A 78 10.54 13.34 14.06
N LEU A 79 10.72 12.36 13.16
CA LEU A 79 10.43 10.94 13.39
C LEU A 79 11.68 10.07 13.53
N LYS A 80 12.88 10.67 13.43
CA LYS A 80 14.18 10.04 13.73
C LYS A 80 14.43 8.70 13.02
N GLY A 81 13.89 8.50 11.81
CA GLY A 81 14.07 7.25 11.05
C GLY A 81 13.23 6.07 11.56
N LEU A 82 12.25 6.30 12.44
CA LEU A 82 11.35 5.22 12.88
C LEU A 82 10.47 4.74 11.74
N SER A 83 10.18 3.44 11.73
CA SER A 83 9.23 2.86 10.79
C SER A 83 7.78 3.13 11.21
N PRO A 84 6.82 3.11 10.26
CA PRO A 84 5.40 3.21 10.60
C PRO A 84 4.95 2.20 11.66
N ALA A 85 5.43 0.95 11.58
CA ALA A 85 5.16 -0.06 12.60
C ALA A 85 5.68 0.35 13.99
N GLN A 86 6.93 0.84 14.08
CA GLN A 86 7.50 1.30 15.34
C GLN A 86 6.73 2.48 15.94
N MET A 87 6.25 3.40 15.10
CA MET A 87 5.43 4.52 15.54
C MET A 87 4.08 4.07 16.08
N TRP A 88 3.44 3.10 15.43
CA TRP A 88 2.19 2.52 15.90
C TRP A 88 2.36 1.86 17.27
N TYR A 89 3.37 1.01 17.44
CA TYR A 89 3.65 0.35 18.72
C TYR A 89 3.93 1.36 19.84
N ARG A 90 4.70 2.41 19.56
CA ARG A 90 4.94 3.50 20.53
C ARG A 90 3.63 4.19 20.93
N GLY A 91 2.80 4.57 19.96
CA GLY A 91 1.50 5.20 20.25
C GLY A 91 0.63 4.34 21.16
N GLN A 92 0.49 3.05 20.84
CA GLN A 92 -0.30 2.10 21.62
C GLN A 92 0.24 1.92 23.05
N PHE A 93 1.57 1.89 23.21
CA PHE A 93 2.21 1.79 24.51
C PHE A 93 1.93 3.01 25.38
N TRP A 94 2.07 4.22 24.83
CA TRP A 94 1.78 5.47 25.54
C TRP A 94 0.30 5.61 25.92
N SER A 95 -0.62 5.25 25.01
CA SER A 95 -2.06 5.27 25.31
C SER A 95 -2.43 4.35 26.47
N ARG A 96 -1.85 3.13 26.52
CA ARG A 96 -2.05 2.19 27.64
C ARG A 96 -1.45 2.70 28.94
N LEU A 97 -0.28 3.34 28.89
CA LEU A 97 0.36 3.92 30.07
C LEU A 97 -0.48 5.06 30.65
N VAL A 98 -0.89 6.03 29.83
CA VAL A 98 -1.72 7.16 30.29
C VAL A 98 -3.01 6.67 30.95
N LEU A 99 -3.72 5.73 30.30
CA LEU A 99 -4.92 5.13 30.87
C LEU A 99 -4.65 4.41 32.21
N ARG A 100 -3.51 3.73 32.33
CA ARG A 100 -3.13 3.06 33.59
C ARG A 100 -2.75 4.06 34.69
N TRP A 101 -2.09 5.17 34.37
CA TRP A 101 -1.78 6.23 35.33
C TRP A 101 -3.04 6.98 35.81
N SER A 102 -4.04 7.15 34.94
CA SER A 102 -5.34 7.79 35.25
C SER A 102 -6.31 6.93 36.06
N ILE A 103 -6.03 5.63 36.25
CA ILE A 103 -6.86 4.73 37.07
C ILE A 103 -6.26 4.55 38.48
N VAL A 104 -4.98 4.89 38.66
CA VAL A 104 -4.24 4.71 39.92
C VAL A 104 -4.19 5.99 40.76
N HIS A 105 -4.72 7.10 40.24
CA HIS A 105 -4.91 8.39 40.94
C HIS A 105 -6.35 8.85 40.72
#